data_AF-A0A672L2M2-F1
#
_entry.id   AF-A0A672L2M2-F1
#
_cell.length_a   1.000
_cell.length_b   1.000
_cell.length_c   1.000
_cell.angle_alpha   90.00
_cell.angle_beta   90.00
_cell.angle_gamma   90.00
#
_symmetry.space_group_name_H-M   'P 1'
#
loop_
_entity.id
_entity.type
_entity.pdbx_description
1 polymer ?
#
loop_
_entity_poly.entity_id
_entity_poly.type
_entity_poly.pdbx_seq_one_letter_code
_entity_poly.pdbx_strand_id
1 'polypeptide(L)'
;MSREQQAVQQARKAFLTGRSKPLDYRIKQLQNLKRFIKEKTTDIANAMRKDLHKTANATQLFEILGLEGEINLAVSKLAEWAAARPVNKNLLTIADDVYIQPEPLGVVLIIGAWNYPIAVTLQPLVGAIAAGNAAVVKPSEVSSHTAKVMELLPLYLDPEMYQVVTGGVPETQELLKQRFDHIFYTGSSTVGKLVMEAAARHLTPVTLELGGKSPCYIDKNCDIRIACRRITWGKYMNCGQTCIAPDYILCESSIQDKEEIFGPILPIIIVNGLKEAIQFINEREKPLALYIFSSMICLLVGLKNIDLLCNCITGNSGTGRYHGKYSFDQLSHLRSCLIKKLNMEGVNQMRYPPHTTEKTLQHMAK
;
A
#
# COMPACT_ATOMS: atom_id res chain seq x y z
N MET A 1 18.68 23.72 11.71
CA MET A 1 18.01 22.60 10.99
C MET A 1 16.76 22.25 11.78
N SER A 2 15.63 22.08 11.11
CA SER A 2 14.39 21.65 11.77
C SER A 2 14.48 20.18 12.22
N ARG A 3 13.55 19.74 13.08
CA ARG A 3 13.47 18.34 13.54
C ARG A 3 13.24 17.39 12.35
N GLU A 4 12.42 17.81 11.40
CA GLU A 4 12.09 17.09 10.17
C GLU A 4 13.34 16.89 9.31
N GLN A 5 14.11 17.96 9.11
CA GLN A 5 15.35 17.91 8.33
C GLN A 5 16.39 16.99 8.98
N GLN A 6 16.54 17.06 10.32
CA GLN A 6 17.45 16.19 11.07
C GLN A 6 17.07 14.72 10.95
N ALA A 7 15.79 14.38 11.10
CA ALA A 7 15.29 13.02 10.96
C ALA A 7 15.63 12.44 9.57
N VAL A 8 15.38 13.19 8.50
CA VAL A 8 15.68 12.74 7.13
C VAL A 8 17.19 12.58 6.90
N GLN A 9 18.01 13.52 7.39
CA GLN A 9 19.47 13.42 7.26
C GLN A 9 20.03 12.22 8.02
N GLN A 10 19.53 11.95 9.22
CA GLN A 10 19.96 10.80 10.02
C GLN A 10 19.59 9.48 9.35
N ALA A 11 18.34 9.34 8.90
CA ALA A 11 17.88 8.17 8.15
C ALA A 11 18.69 7.94 6.86
N ARG A 12 18.98 9.01 6.11
CA ARG A 12 19.79 8.93 4.89
C ARG A 12 21.23 8.54 5.18
N LYS A 13 21.86 9.13 6.21
CA LYS A 13 23.22 8.77 6.64
C LYS A 13 23.30 7.30 7.06
N ALA A 14 22.31 6.82 7.82
CA ALA A 14 22.23 5.44 8.25
C ALA A 14 22.03 4.47 7.08
N PHE A 15 21.16 4.81 6.13
CA PHE A 15 20.93 4.01 4.92
C PHE A 15 22.23 3.85 4.09
N LEU A 16 22.97 4.95 3.92
CA LEU A 16 24.21 4.97 3.13
C LEU A 16 25.35 4.13 3.72
N THR A 17 25.28 3.72 4.99
CA THR A 17 26.25 2.75 5.53
C THR A 17 26.06 1.35 4.96
N GLY A 18 24.92 1.08 4.31
CA GLY A 18 24.60 -0.22 3.74
C GLY A 18 24.22 -1.28 4.77
N ARG A 19 24.09 -0.93 6.06
CA ARG A 19 23.78 -1.88 7.14
C ARG A 19 22.43 -2.59 6.96
N SER A 20 21.51 -2.02 6.19
CA SER A 20 20.20 -2.62 5.87
C SER A 20 20.22 -3.57 4.68
N LYS A 21 21.35 -3.69 3.96
CA LYS A 21 21.46 -4.61 2.82
C LYS A 21 21.30 -6.08 3.22
N PRO A 22 21.96 -6.60 4.28
CA PRO A 22 21.83 -8.00 4.70
C PRO A 22 20.41 -8.35 5.13
N LEU A 23 19.93 -9.54 4.76
CA LEU A 23 18.58 -9.99 5.09
C LEU A 23 18.38 -10.18 6.60
N ASP A 24 19.40 -10.66 7.31
CA ASP A 24 19.33 -10.87 8.76
C ASP A 24 19.08 -9.58 9.54
N TYR A 25 19.64 -8.46 9.08
CA TYR A 25 19.35 -7.16 9.65
C TYR A 25 17.86 -6.83 9.50
N ARG A 26 17.31 -7.01 8.30
CA ARG A 26 15.89 -6.72 8.02
C ARG A 26 14.96 -7.63 8.83
N ILE A 27 15.26 -8.92 8.91
CA ILE A 27 14.50 -9.89 9.73
C ILE A 27 14.52 -9.47 11.20
N LYS A 28 15.68 -9.07 11.73
CA LYS A 28 15.79 -8.59 13.12
C LYS A 28 14.91 -7.36 13.36
N GLN A 29 14.88 -6.39 12.44
CA GLN A 29 14.03 -5.21 12.56
C GLN A 29 12.53 -5.55 12.49
N LEU A 30 12.13 -6.48 11.61
CA LEU A 30 10.75 -6.99 11.55
C LEU A 30 10.33 -7.70 12.84
N GLN A 31 11.20 -8.53 13.40
CA GLN A 31 10.96 -9.20 14.69
C GLN A 31 10.88 -8.19 15.85
N ASN A 32 11.71 -7.14 15.83
CA ASN A 32 11.64 -6.06 16.80
C ASN A 32 10.33 -5.26 16.68
N LEU A 33 9.82 -5.02 15.46
CA LEU A 33 8.51 -4.41 15.26
C LEU A 33 7.38 -5.29 15.82
N LYS A 34 7.46 -6.61 15.60
CA LYS A 34 6.52 -7.57 16.22
C LYS A 34 6.59 -7.52 17.75
N ARG A 35 7.80 -7.40 18.31
CA ARG A 35 8.01 -7.24 19.75
C ARG A 35 7.40 -5.95 20.28
N PHE A 36 7.57 -4.82 19.56
CA PHE A 36 6.91 -3.55 19.89
C PHE A 36 5.40 -3.73 19.98
N ILE A 37 4.78 -4.32 18.96
CA ILE A 37 3.32 -4.54 18.93
C ILE A 37 2.88 -5.38 20.14
N LYS A 38 3.56 -6.50 20.39
CA LYS A 38 3.20 -7.42 21.48
C LYS A 38 3.37 -6.82 22.88
N GLU A 39 4.47 -6.12 23.13
CA GLU A 39 4.74 -5.52 24.44
C GLU A 39 3.91 -4.25 24.67
N LYS A 40 3.51 -3.56 23.60
CA LYS A 40 2.70 -2.34 23.66
C LYS A 40 1.23 -2.54 23.37
N THR A 41 0.73 -3.79 23.27
CA THR A 41 -0.70 -4.09 23.01
C THR A 41 -1.64 -3.31 23.93
N THR A 42 -1.36 -3.26 25.24
CA THR A 42 -2.19 -2.54 26.21
C THR A 42 -2.14 -1.02 25.99
N ASP A 43 -0.94 -0.47 25.76
CA ASP A 43 -0.74 0.96 25.49
C ASP A 43 -1.47 1.38 24.20
N ILE A 44 -1.35 0.54 23.16
CA ILE A 44 -2.05 0.69 21.88
C ILE A 44 -3.57 0.67 22.09
N ALA A 45 -4.11 -0.35 22.78
CA ALA A 45 -5.55 -0.45 23.02
C ALA A 45 -6.09 0.75 23.80
N ASN A 46 -5.35 1.24 24.80
CA ASN A 46 -5.72 2.42 25.58
C ASN A 46 -5.71 3.70 24.72
N ALA A 47 -4.70 3.87 23.87
CA ALA A 47 -4.62 4.99 22.94
C ALA A 47 -5.79 4.97 21.93
N MET A 48 -6.05 3.80 21.34
CA MET A 48 -7.16 3.58 20.40
C MET A 48 -8.53 3.83 21.05
N ARG A 49 -8.70 3.50 22.33
CA ARG A 49 -9.92 3.80 23.09
C ARG A 49 -10.13 5.29 23.30
N LYS A 50 -9.05 6.07 23.43
CA LYS A 50 -9.10 7.53 23.56
C LYS A 50 -9.34 8.23 22.22
N ASP A 51 -8.70 7.76 21.15
CA ASP A 51 -8.80 8.39 19.83
C ASP A 51 -10.10 8.02 19.09
N LEU A 52 -10.54 6.75 19.17
CA LEU A 52 -11.61 6.21 18.32
C LEU A 52 -12.69 5.45 19.09
N HIS A 53 -12.64 5.45 20.43
CA HIS A 53 -13.55 4.67 21.27
C HIS A 53 -13.58 3.16 20.95
N LYS A 54 -12.56 2.62 20.25
CA LYS A 54 -12.46 1.18 19.96
C LYS A 54 -12.21 0.39 21.24
N THR A 55 -12.85 -0.77 21.36
CA THR A 55 -12.56 -1.73 22.43
C THR A 55 -11.20 -2.39 22.20
N ALA A 56 -10.64 -3.03 23.23
CA ALA A 56 -9.40 -3.81 23.09
C ALA A 56 -9.56 -4.93 22.05
N ASN A 57 -10.69 -5.64 22.04
CA ASN A 57 -10.96 -6.69 21.07
C ASN A 57 -11.07 -6.15 19.63
N ALA A 58 -11.74 -5.01 19.44
CA ALA A 58 -11.81 -4.36 18.13
C ALA A 58 -10.43 -3.87 17.66
N THR A 59 -9.62 -3.35 18.57
CA THR A 59 -8.23 -2.96 18.29
C THR A 59 -7.41 -4.17 17.86
N GLN A 60 -7.50 -5.28 18.60
CA GLN A 60 -6.80 -6.51 18.26
C GLN A 60 -7.19 -7.02 16.86
N LEU A 61 -8.49 -7.07 16.57
CA LEU A 61 -9.01 -7.63 15.32
C LEU A 61 -8.67 -6.76 14.10
N PHE A 62 -8.78 -5.44 14.22
CA PHE A 62 -8.72 -4.54 13.06
C PHE A 62 -7.40 -3.78 12.90
N GLU A 63 -6.56 -3.71 13.93
CA GLU A 63 -5.26 -3.04 13.85
C GLU A 63 -4.09 -4.02 13.92
N ILE A 64 -4.16 -5.01 14.83
CA ILE A 64 -3.00 -5.78 15.26
C ILE A 64 -2.88 -7.10 14.48
N LEU A 65 -3.96 -7.88 14.37
CA LEU A 65 -3.89 -9.24 13.83
C LEU A 65 -3.36 -9.26 12.38
N GLY A 66 -3.86 -8.37 11.53
CA GLY A 66 -3.39 -8.25 10.14
C GLY A 66 -1.92 -7.82 10.07
N LEU A 67 -1.50 -6.89 10.93
CA LEU A 67 -0.12 -6.41 11.00
C LEU A 67 0.86 -7.50 11.46
N GLU A 68 0.48 -8.31 12.46
CA GLU A 68 1.26 -9.47 12.87
C GLU A 68 1.38 -10.51 11.74
N GLY A 69 0.29 -10.74 11.01
CA GLY A 69 0.26 -11.57 9.80
C GLY A 69 1.25 -11.08 8.75
N GLU A 70 1.21 -9.78 8.43
CA GLU A 70 2.11 -9.14 7.47
C GLU A 70 3.59 -9.30 7.87
N ILE A 71 3.92 -9.10 9.15
CA ILE A 71 5.30 -9.27 9.64
C ILE A 71 5.75 -10.71 9.49
N ASN A 72 4.90 -11.68 9.87
CA ASN A 72 5.24 -13.10 9.75
C ASN A 72 5.43 -13.51 8.30
N LEU A 73 4.55 -13.04 7.41
CA LEU A 73 4.65 -13.27 5.98
C LEU A 73 5.96 -12.72 5.45
N ALA A 74 6.28 -11.45 5.75
CA ALA A 74 7.52 -10.81 5.33
C ALA A 74 8.76 -11.58 5.82
N VAL A 75 8.81 -11.95 7.11
CA VAL A 75 9.94 -12.73 7.66
C VAL A 75 10.09 -14.08 6.95
N SER A 76 8.98 -14.79 6.72
CA SER A 76 9.02 -16.12 6.09
C SER A 76 9.41 -16.10 4.61
N LYS A 77 9.08 -15.01 3.91
CA LYS A 77 9.25 -14.89 2.45
C LYS A 77 10.38 -13.97 2.01
N LEU A 78 11.04 -13.26 2.93
CA LEU A 78 12.03 -12.24 2.58
C LEU A 78 13.15 -12.76 1.68
N ALA A 79 13.69 -13.95 1.98
CA ALA A 79 14.76 -14.55 1.17
C ALA A 79 14.31 -14.82 -0.28
N GLU A 80 13.08 -15.32 -0.45
CA GLU A 80 12.46 -15.53 -1.76
C GLU A 80 12.25 -14.19 -2.49
N TRP A 81 11.72 -13.18 -1.79
CA TRP A 81 11.42 -11.88 -2.41
C TRP A 81 12.66 -11.11 -2.84
N ALA A 82 13.75 -11.21 -2.09
CA ALA A 82 15.03 -10.54 -2.35
C ALA A 82 15.93 -11.24 -3.38
N ALA A 83 15.64 -12.51 -3.72
CA ALA A 83 16.40 -13.26 -4.70
C ALA A 83 16.32 -12.64 -6.11
N ALA A 84 17.38 -12.85 -6.89
CA ALA A 84 17.39 -12.54 -8.31
C ALA A 84 16.28 -13.33 -9.04
N ARG A 85 15.57 -12.67 -9.95
CA ARG A 85 14.42 -13.24 -10.68
C ARG A 85 14.79 -13.42 -12.15
N PRO A 86 15.06 -14.64 -12.64
CA PRO A 86 15.33 -14.87 -14.06
C PRO A 86 14.17 -14.39 -14.93
N VAL A 87 14.48 -13.88 -16.13
CA VAL A 87 13.46 -13.45 -17.11
C VAL A 87 13.62 -14.20 -18.43
N ASN A 88 12.54 -14.22 -19.23
CA ASN A 88 12.57 -14.84 -20.55
C ASN A 88 13.58 -14.14 -21.47
N LYS A 89 14.47 -14.93 -22.06
CA LYS A 89 15.47 -14.46 -23.02
C LYS A 89 14.86 -14.39 -24.42
N ASN A 90 15.43 -13.56 -25.29
CA ASN A 90 15.13 -13.56 -26.73
C ASN A 90 16.35 -14.07 -27.51
N LEU A 91 16.23 -14.17 -28.85
CA LEU A 91 17.29 -14.69 -29.71
C LEU A 91 18.63 -13.93 -29.54
N LEU A 92 18.58 -12.63 -29.28
CA LEU A 92 19.76 -11.78 -29.12
C LEU A 92 20.43 -11.93 -27.75
N THR A 93 19.73 -12.48 -26.77
CA THR A 93 20.22 -12.62 -25.38
C THR A 93 20.24 -14.07 -24.90
N ILE A 94 20.05 -15.06 -25.79
CA ILE A 94 19.85 -16.47 -25.41
C ILE A 94 21.05 -17.06 -24.65
N ALA A 95 22.26 -16.59 -24.96
CA ALA A 95 23.50 -16.99 -24.33
C ALA A 95 23.92 -16.12 -23.13
N ASP A 96 23.18 -15.05 -22.84
CA ASP A 96 23.47 -14.08 -21.77
C ASP A 96 22.69 -14.43 -20.49
N ASP A 97 23.16 -14.00 -19.32
CA ASP A 97 22.37 -14.10 -18.08
C ASP A 97 21.46 -12.88 -17.94
N VAL A 98 20.16 -13.11 -17.79
CA VAL A 98 19.14 -12.05 -17.75
C VAL A 98 18.24 -12.27 -16.54
N TYR A 99 18.21 -11.28 -15.64
CA TYR A 99 17.42 -11.34 -14.42
C TYR A 99 17.04 -9.95 -13.91
N ILE A 100 16.09 -9.91 -12.99
CA ILE A 100 15.70 -8.71 -12.24
C ILE A 100 16.23 -8.85 -10.81
N GLN A 101 16.97 -7.86 -10.32
CA GLN A 101 17.47 -7.77 -8.96
C GLN A 101 16.70 -6.68 -8.18
N PRO A 102 15.94 -7.03 -7.14
CA PRO A 102 15.37 -6.05 -6.23
C PRO A 102 16.46 -5.37 -5.39
N GLU A 103 16.41 -4.04 -5.30
CA GLU A 103 17.29 -3.21 -4.49
C GLU A 103 16.48 -2.15 -3.72
N PRO A 104 16.88 -1.77 -2.48
CA PRO A 104 16.19 -0.71 -1.76
C PRO A 104 16.25 0.63 -2.51
N LEU A 105 15.18 1.42 -2.41
CA LEU A 105 15.09 2.76 -2.98
C LEU A 105 15.96 3.76 -2.22
N GLY A 106 15.92 3.72 -0.88
CA GLY A 106 16.63 4.68 -0.03
C GLY A 106 15.88 4.99 1.27
N VAL A 107 15.45 6.24 1.41
CA VAL A 107 14.65 6.71 2.55
C VAL A 107 13.19 6.87 2.11
N VAL A 108 12.29 6.16 2.79
CA VAL A 108 10.85 6.18 2.53
C VAL A 108 10.15 7.07 3.57
N LEU A 109 9.31 8.01 3.12
CA LEU A 109 8.37 8.71 4.00
C LEU A 109 7.06 7.94 4.07
N ILE A 110 6.55 7.68 5.28
CA ILE A 110 5.24 7.04 5.49
C ILE A 110 4.36 8.00 6.27
N ILE A 111 3.31 8.51 5.63
CA ILE A 111 2.30 9.39 6.26
C ILE A 111 1.04 8.57 6.50
N GLY A 112 0.76 8.29 7.77
CA GLY A 112 -0.38 7.48 8.20
C GLY A 112 -1.68 8.29 8.31
N ALA A 113 -2.82 7.61 8.20
CA ALA A 113 -4.15 8.16 8.46
C ALA A 113 -4.60 7.88 9.90
N TRP A 114 -5.72 8.47 10.30
CA TRP A 114 -6.22 8.46 11.68
C TRP A 114 -7.27 7.37 11.98
N ASN A 115 -7.88 6.77 10.97
CA ASN A 115 -9.01 5.87 11.16
C ASN A 115 -8.61 4.44 11.56
N TYR A 116 -7.44 4.00 11.09
CA TYR A 116 -6.75 2.78 11.51
C TYR A 116 -5.27 3.07 11.80
N PRO A 117 -4.99 3.94 12.79
CA PRO A 117 -3.73 4.68 12.90
C PRO A 117 -2.51 3.78 13.15
N ILE A 118 -2.69 2.57 13.68
CA ILE A 118 -1.61 1.59 13.80
C ILE A 118 -1.43 0.85 12.49
N ALA A 119 -2.48 0.22 11.96
CA ALA A 119 -2.38 -0.63 10.77
C ALA A 119 -1.88 0.16 9.54
N VAL A 120 -2.53 1.27 9.19
CA VAL A 120 -2.20 2.00 7.96
C VAL A 120 -0.88 2.79 8.04
N THR A 121 -0.26 2.84 9.21
CA THR A 121 1.05 3.46 9.41
C THR A 121 2.16 2.42 9.46
N LEU A 122 1.96 1.33 10.21
CA LEU A 122 3.00 0.33 10.43
C LEU A 122 3.02 -0.77 9.36
N GLN A 123 1.92 -1.04 8.65
CA GLN A 123 1.92 -2.02 7.58
C GLN A 123 2.78 -1.59 6.38
N PRO A 124 2.77 -0.32 5.91
CA PRO A 124 3.75 0.16 4.94
C PRO A 124 5.19 0.11 5.45
N LEU A 125 5.40 0.31 6.76
CA LEU A 125 6.73 0.23 7.39
C LEU A 125 7.29 -1.20 7.34
N VAL A 126 6.45 -2.23 7.49
CA VAL A 126 6.86 -3.64 7.28
C VAL A 126 7.45 -3.81 5.89
N GLY A 127 6.78 -3.29 4.86
CA GLY A 127 7.27 -3.30 3.48
C GLY A 127 8.59 -2.57 3.31
N ALA A 128 8.72 -1.37 3.88
CA ALA A 128 9.93 -0.56 3.79
C ALA A 128 11.14 -1.26 4.42
N ILE A 129 10.97 -1.85 5.61
CA ILE A 129 12.00 -2.64 6.30
C ILE A 129 12.37 -3.87 5.48
N ALA A 130 11.38 -4.62 4.98
CA ALA A 130 11.60 -5.82 4.18
C ALA A 130 12.40 -5.50 2.89
N ALA A 131 12.06 -4.41 2.20
CA ALA A 131 12.78 -3.95 1.01
C ALA A 131 14.19 -3.41 1.33
N GLY A 132 14.53 -3.15 2.61
CA GLY A 132 15.85 -2.72 3.06
C GLY A 132 16.04 -1.20 3.09
N ASN A 133 14.95 -0.44 3.09
CA ASN A 133 14.96 1.01 3.15
C ASN A 133 15.14 1.53 4.59
N ALA A 134 15.63 2.76 4.71
CA ALA A 134 15.35 3.58 5.90
C ALA A 134 13.96 4.20 5.78
N ALA A 135 13.37 4.61 6.90
CA ALA A 135 12.06 5.23 6.88
C ALA A 135 11.91 6.39 7.87
N VAL A 136 11.08 7.36 7.50
CA VAL A 136 10.54 8.37 8.41
C VAL A 136 9.04 8.14 8.50
N VAL A 137 8.55 7.84 9.69
CA VAL A 137 7.14 7.59 9.98
C VAL A 137 6.52 8.89 10.50
N LYS A 138 5.44 9.33 9.87
CA LYS A 138 4.62 10.47 10.26
C LYS A 138 3.22 9.98 10.64
N PRO A 139 2.97 9.71 11.94
CA PRO A 139 1.63 9.40 12.43
C PRO A 139 0.65 10.56 12.23
N SER A 140 -0.63 10.26 12.12
CA SER A 140 -1.66 11.31 12.09
C SER A 140 -1.81 12.00 13.45
N GLU A 141 -1.83 13.32 13.44
CA GLU A 141 -2.09 14.18 14.59
C GLU A 141 -3.52 14.06 15.13
N VAL A 142 -4.47 13.61 14.30
CA VAL A 142 -5.87 13.41 14.71
C VAL A 142 -5.99 12.27 15.71
N SER A 143 -5.20 11.20 15.52
CA SER A 143 -5.06 10.09 16.49
C SER A 143 -3.87 10.33 17.41
N SER A 144 -3.90 11.46 18.12
CA SER A 144 -2.76 11.97 18.90
C SER A 144 -2.27 11.00 19.98
N HIS A 145 -3.17 10.24 20.62
CA HIS A 145 -2.75 9.27 21.64
C HIS A 145 -2.02 8.10 21.01
N THR A 146 -2.48 7.65 19.85
CA THR A 146 -1.84 6.56 19.10
C THR A 146 -0.49 7.02 18.52
N ALA A 147 -0.42 8.25 18.01
CA ALA A 147 0.84 8.88 17.60
C ALA A 147 1.86 8.89 18.74
N LYS A 148 1.43 9.17 19.98
CA LYS A 148 2.29 9.15 21.16
C LYS A 148 2.87 7.76 21.47
N VAL A 149 2.10 6.70 21.25
CA VAL A 149 2.60 5.32 21.40
C VAL A 149 3.65 5.01 20.32
N MET A 150 3.45 5.48 19.09
CA MET A 150 4.41 5.28 17.99
C MET A 150 5.74 6.01 18.22
N GLU A 151 5.80 7.07 19.02
CA GLU A 151 7.07 7.71 19.41
C GLU A 151 8.01 6.76 20.18
N LEU A 152 7.52 5.61 20.67
CA LEU A 152 8.33 4.59 21.33
C LEU A 152 9.00 3.61 20.35
N LEU A 153 8.70 3.65 19.05
CA LEU A 153 9.32 2.78 18.04
C LEU A 153 10.86 2.79 18.08
N PRO A 154 11.56 3.91 18.30
CA PRO A 154 13.03 3.94 18.39
C PRO A 154 13.61 3.13 19.56
N LEU A 155 12.81 2.70 20.55
CA LEU A 155 13.26 1.78 21.60
C LEU A 155 13.36 0.33 21.11
N TYR A 156 12.73 0.02 19.98
CA TYR A 156 12.64 -1.33 19.42
C TYR A 156 13.39 -1.45 18.11
N LEU A 157 13.25 -0.46 17.24
CA LEU A 157 13.88 -0.42 15.92
C LEU A 157 15.24 0.30 15.97
N ASP A 158 16.05 0.16 14.93
CA ASP A 158 17.27 0.98 14.77
C ASP A 158 16.87 2.47 14.73
N PRO A 159 17.23 3.26 15.75
CA PRO A 159 16.76 4.63 15.93
C PRO A 159 17.42 5.61 14.97
N GLU A 160 18.42 5.19 14.19
CA GLU A 160 18.98 6.00 13.10
C GLU A 160 18.24 5.74 11.79
N MET A 161 17.83 4.49 11.54
CA MET A 161 17.19 4.06 10.29
C MET A 161 15.68 4.33 10.24
N TYR A 162 14.99 4.29 11.37
CA TYR A 162 13.53 4.36 11.44
C TYR A 162 13.09 5.48 12.38
N GLN A 163 12.96 6.68 11.84
CA GLN A 163 12.61 7.89 12.58
C GLN A 163 11.10 8.02 12.74
N VAL A 164 10.66 8.67 13.82
CA VAL A 164 9.26 9.09 14.01
C VAL A 164 9.20 10.60 14.15
N VAL A 165 8.42 11.23 13.28
CA VAL A 165 8.18 12.67 13.30
C VAL A 165 6.69 12.90 13.53
N THR A 166 6.37 13.41 14.71
CA THR A 166 5.02 13.82 15.10
C THR A 166 4.80 15.30 14.81
N GLY A 167 3.58 15.67 14.45
CA GLY A 167 3.22 17.05 14.09
C GLY A 167 2.01 17.12 13.19
N GLY A 168 1.49 18.33 12.99
CA GLY A 168 0.34 18.60 12.15
C GLY A 168 0.74 18.95 10.72
N VAL A 169 -0.01 19.89 10.13
CA VAL A 169 0.24 20.41 8.78
C VAL A 169 1.61 21.07 8.64
N PRO A 170 2.08 21.95 9.54
CA PRO A 170 3.37 22.62 9.39
C PRO A 170 4.55 21.66 9.31
N GLU A 171 4.59 20.65 10.20
CA GLU A 171 5.64 19.64 10.24
C GLU A 171 5.56 18.71 9.02
N THR A 172 4.35 18.38 8.56
CA THR A 172 4.16 17.61 7.32
C THR A 172 4.69 18.38 6.11
N GLN A 173 4.42 19.69 6.03
CA GLN A 173 4.93 20.53 4.94
C GLN A 173 6.45 20.65 4.98
N GLU A 174 7.06 20.74 6.16
CA GLU A 174 8.52 20.79 6.30
C GLU A 174 9.17 19.45 5.91
N LEU A 175 8.55 18.31 6.29
CA LEU A 175 8.96 16.99 5.81
C LEU A 175 8.89 16.90 4.28
N LEU A 176 7.78 17.32 3.67
CA LEU A 176 7.57 17.22 2.22
C LEU A 176 8.53 18.09 1.38
N LYS A 177 9.24 19.06 1.99
CA LYS A 177 10.34 19.78 1.32
C LYS A 177 11.60 18.92 1.18
N GLN A 178 11.79 17.94 2.06
CA GLN A 178 12.97 17.09 2.07
C GLN A 178 12.94 16.06 0.94
N ARG A 179 14.11 15.55 0.56
CA ARG A 179 14.23 14.52 -0.48
C ARG A 179 14.02 13.12 0.12
N PHE A 180 13.02 12.43 -0.39
CA PHE A 180 12.78 11.00 -0.16
C PHE A 180 12.94 10.21 -1.45
N ASP A 181 13.22 8.92 -1.32
CA ASP A 181 13.35 8.01 -2.45
C ASP A 181 12.01 7.28 -2.74
N HIS A 182 11.04 7.37 -1.81
CA HIS A 182 9.62 7.07 -2.01
C HIS A 182 8.75 7.81 -0.97
N ILE A 183 7.53 8.20 -1.33
CA ILE A 183 6.54 8.72 -0.36
C ILE A 183 5.29 7.83 -0.39
N PHE A 184 4.95 7.26 0.77
CA PHE A 184 3.74 6.51 0.99
C PHE A 184 2.75 7.37 1.79
N TYR A 185 1.57 7.61 1.24
CA TYR A 185 0.54 8.43 1.87
C TYR A 185 -0.81 7.70 1.88
N THR A 186 -1.42 7.63 3.06
CA THR A 186 -2.80 7.21 3.23
C THR A 186 -3.67 8.38 3.67
N GLY A 187 -4.75 8.67 2.95
CA GLY A 187 -5.70 9.71 3.37
C GLY A 187 -6.62 10.23 2.28
N SER A 188 -6.76 11.56 2.18
CA SER A 188 -7.73 12.20 1.28
C SER A 188 -7.12 12.51 -0.09
N SER A 189 -7.94 12.50 -1.14
CA SER A 189 -7.48 12.83 -2.49
C SER A 189 -6.99 14.27 -2.64
N THR A 190 -7.58 15.21 -1.91
CA THR A 190 -7.12 16.60 -1.85
C THR A 190 -5.69 16.69 -1.36
N VAL A 191 -5.36 16.04 -0.24
CA VAL A 191 -3.99 16.05 0.30
C VAL A 191 -3.05 15.16 -0.51
N GLY A 192 -3.54 14.05 -1.09
CA GLY A 192 -2.76 13.20 -1.99
C GLY A 192 -2.19 13.97 -3.18
N LYS A 193 -2.95 14.93 -3.75
CA LYS A 193 -2.47 15.84 -4.80
C LYS A 193 -1.32 16.73 -4.31
N LEU A 194 -1.42 17.29 -3.10
CA LEU A 194 -0.36 18.12 -2.50
C LEU A 194 0.91 17.30 -2.21
N VAL A 195 0.75 16.06 -1.75
CA VAL A 195 1.88 15.13 -1.56
C VAL A 195 2.56 14.85 -2.89
N MET A 196 1.80 14.58 -3.95
CA MET A 196 2.33 14.32 -5.29
C MET A 196 3.02 15.57 -5.89
N GLU A 197 2.46 16.77 -5.67
CA GLU A 197 3.07 18.03 -6.07
C GLU A 197 4.42 18.26 -5.39
N ALA A 198 4.51 17.99 -4.09
CA ALA A 198 5.77 18.07 -3.37
C ALA A 198 6.79 17.03 -3.87
N ALA A 199 6.34 15.79 -4.11
CA ALA A 199 7.16 14.70 -4.62
C ALA A 199 7.76 15.02 -6.00
N ALA A 200 7.02 15.73 -6.86
CA ALA A 200 7.46 16.11 -8.20
C ALA A 200 8.75 16.96 -8.19
N ARG A 201 9.00 17.74 -7.13
CA ARG A 201 10.20 18.58 -7.00
C ARG A 201 11.50 17.76 -6.95
N HIS A 202 11.42 16.52 -6.49
CA HIS A 202 12.55 15.60 -6.37
C HIS A 202 12.43 14.37 -7.28
N LEU A 203 11.42 14.35 -8.17
CA LEU A 203 11.05 13.18 -8.97
C LEU A 203 10.84 11.92 -8.11
N THR A 204 10.31 12.10 -6.90
CA THR A 204 10.11 11.01 -5.95
C THR A 204 8.86 10.21 -6.34
N PRO A 205 8.93 8.88 -6.49
CA PRO A 205 7.76 8.05 -6.70
C PRO A 205 6.85 8.07 -5.46
N VAL A 206 5.53 7.93 -5.70
CA VAL A 206 4.52 7.95 -4.64
C VAL A 206 3.65 6.70 -4.66
N THR A 207 3.21 6.28 -3.48
CA THR A 207 2.06 5.39 -3.30
C THR A 207 1.00 6.17 -2.55
N LEU A 208 -0.18 6.33 -3.17
CA LEU A 208 -1.29 7.10 -2.65
C LEU A 208 -2.46 6.15 -2.41
N GLU A 209 -2.77 5.87 -1.14
CA GLU A 209 -3.94 5.11 -0.70
C GLU A 209 -5.04 6.11 -0.33
N LEU A 210 -5.95 6.38 -1.26
CA LEU A 210 -6.97 7.43 -1.10
C LEU A 210 -8.36 6.85 -0.84
N GLY A 211 -9.35 7.73 -0.72
CA GLY A 211 -10.75 7.36 -0.54
C GLY A 211 -11.55 7.32 -1.83
N GLY A 212 -12.87 7.21 -1.68
CA GLY A 212 -13.85 7.20 -2.75
C GLY A 212 -15.18 6.70 -2.21
N LYS A 213 -16.25 6.76 -3.01
CA LYS A 213 -17.55 6.24 -2.60
C LYS A 213 -17.69 4.79 -3.09
N SER A 214 -17.37 3.82 -2.24
CA SER A 214 -17.41 2.40 -2.59
C SER A 214 -18.85 1.92 -2.81
N PRO A 215 -19.28 1.59 -4.05
CA PRO A 215 -20.65 1.18 -4.35
C PRO A 215 -20.93 -0.23 -3.85
N CYS A 216 -22.18 -0.48 -3.44
CA CYS A 216 -22.66 -1.81 -3.09
C CYS A 216 -23.92 -2.17 -3.88
N TYR A 217 -23.77 -2.95 -4.95
CA TYR A 217 -24.91 -3.43 -5.73
C TYR A 217 -25.53 -4.69 -5.11
N ILE A 218 -26.85 -4.67 -4.92
CA ILE A 218 -27.65 -5.80 -4.44
C ILE A 218 -28.59 -6.24 -5.58
N ASP A 219 -28.36 -7.45 -6.07
CA ASP A 219 -29.20 -8.10 -7.06
C ASP A 219 -30.47 -8.68 -6.41
N LYS A 220 -31.58 -8.68 -7.14
CA LYS A 220 -32.88 -9.21 -6.64
C LYS A 220 -32.86 -10.70 -6.33
N ASN A 221 -31.95 -11.43 -6.95
CA ASN A 221 -31.81 -12.88 -6.78
C ASN A 221 -30.88 -13.25 -5.61
N CYS A 222 -30.43 -12.30 -4.78
CA CYS A 222 -29.54 -12.58 -3.65
C CYS A 222 -30.29 -12.95 -2.35
N ASP A 223 -29.61 -13.64 -1.43
CA ASP A 223 -30.08 -13.74 -0.05
C ASP A 223 -29.92 -12.39 0.65
N ILE A 224 -31.01 -11.63 0.69
CA ILE A 224 -31.04 -10.28 1.25
C ILE A 224 -30.67 -10.26 2.75
N ARG A 225 -30.98 -11.32 3.50
CA ARG A 225 -30.65 -11.37 4.94
C ARG A 225 -29.15 -11.48 5.13
N ILE A 226 -28.47 -12.32 4.36
CA ILE A 226 -27.01 -12.44 4.38
C ILE A 226 -26.35 -11.15 3.89
N ALA A 227 -26.86 -10.58 2.79
CA ALA A 227 -26.34 -9.32 2.24
C ALA A 227 -26.42 -8.19 3.28
N CYS A 228 -27.60 -7.93 3.84
CA CYS A 228 -27.80 -6.89 4.85
C CYS A 228 -26.93 -7.11 6.08
N ARG A 229 -26.76 -8.34 6.58
CA ARG A 229 -25.86 -8.64 7.72
C ARG A 229 -24.41 -8.25 7.42
N ARG A 230 -23.90 -8.60 6.24
CA ARG A 230 -22.51 -8.30 5.83
C ARG A 230 -22.29 -6.81 5.59
N ILE A 231 -23.24 -6.16 4.92
CA ILE A 231 -23.22 -4.71 4.67
C ILE A 231 -23.28 -3.93 5.98
N THR A 232 -24.18 -4.32 6.89
CA THR A 232 -24.30 -3.72 8.23
C THR A 232 -22.97 -3.79 8.98
N TRP A 233 -22.34 -4.97 9.03
CA TRP A 233 -21.03 -5.10 9.66
C TRP A 233 -19.98 -4.20 9.00
N GLY A 234 -19.86 -4.20 7.67
CA GLY A 234 -18.86 -3.40 6.96
C GLY A 234 -19.11 -1.88 7.07
N LYS A 235 -20.37 -1.45 7.05
CA LYS A 235 -20.77 -0.03 7.15
C LYS A 235 -20.56 0.52 8.53
N TYR A 236 -20.94 -0.23 9.57
CA TYR A 236 -20.96 0.29 10.94
C TYR A 236 -19.70 -0.04 11.73
N MET A 237 -18.84 -0.92 11.22
CA MET A 237 -17.48 -1.06 11.73
C MET A 237 -16.78 0.30 11.71
N ASN A 238 -16.15 0.63 12.84
CA ASN A 238 -15.46 1.91 13.04
C ASN A 238 -16.34 3.15 12.74
N CYS A 239 -17.65 3.03 12.97
CA CYS A 239 -18.65 4.05 12.62
C CYS A 239 -18.63 4.44 11.13
N GLY A 240 -18.24 3.53 10.24
CA GLY A 240 -18.14 3.77 8.80
C GLY A 240 -16.93 4.57 8.36
N GLN A 241 -16.03 4.90 9.30
CA GLN A 241 -14.79 5.63 9.03
C GLN A 241 -13.73 4.69 8.44
N THR A 242 -14.03 4.10 7.30
CA THR A 242 -13.20 3.09 6.64
C THR A 242 -13.22 3.36 5.14
N CYS A 243 -12.05 3.52 4.51
CA CYS A 243 -11.97 3.86 3.08
C CYS A 243 -12.66 2.83 2.18
N ILE A 244 -12.69 1.58 2.62
CA ILE A 244 -13.37 0.46 1.94
C ILE A 244 -14.78 0.18 2.49
N ALA A 245 -15.35 0.98 3.40
CA ALA A 245 -16.73 0.75 3.83
C ALA A 245 -17.70 0.86 2.63
N PRO A 246 -18.78 0.05 2.57
CA PRO A 246 -19.84 0.28 1.61
C PRO A 246 -20.43 1.67 1.84
N ASP A 247 -20.31 2.55 0.86
CA ASP A 247 -20.67 3.96 1.03
C ASP A 247 -22.17 4.17 0.78
N TYR A 248 -22.69 3.54 -0.28
CA TYR A 248 -24.10 3.56 -0.69
C TYR A 248 -24.51 2.23 -1.33
N ILE A 249 -25.81 1.93 -1.30
CA ILE A 249 -26.42 0.75 -1.94
C ILE A 249 -27.04 1.15 -3.29
N LEU A 250 -26.86 0.29 -4.30
CA LEU A 250 -27.60 0.30 -5.55
C LEU A 250 -28.49 -0.96 -5.59
N CYS A 251 -29.80 -0.82 -5.78
CA CYS A 251 -30.70 -1.98 -5.87
C CYS A 251 -31.94 -1.69 -6.72
N GLU A 252 -32.65 -2.74 -7.15
CA GLU A 252 -33.97 -2.59 -7.78
C GLU A 252 -35.01 -2.13 -6.74
N SER A 253 -36.05 -1.40 -7.17
CA SER A 253 -37.11 -0.88 -6.30
C SER A 253 -37.85 -1.98 -5.54
N SER A 254 -37.92 -3.18 -6.09
CA SER A 254 -38.53 -4.36 -5.46
C SER A 254 -37.83 -4.82 -4.17
N ILE A 255 -36.64 -4.31 -3.88
CA ILE A 255 -35.83 -4.66 -2.70
C ILE A 255 -36.03 -3.64 -1.56
N GLN A 256 -36.52 -2.44 -1.84
CA GLN A 256 -36.66 -1.37 -0.86
C GLN A 256 -38.05 -1.34 -0.22
N ASP A 257 -38.14 -1.60 1.08
CA ASP A 257 -39.29 -1.23 1.90
C ASP A 257 -39.18 0.24 2.36
N LYS A 258 -40.30 0.97 2.34
CA LYS A 258 -40.38 2.44 2.44
C LYS A 258 -40.31 2.99 3.88
N GLU A 259 -39.27 2.66 4.65
CA GLU A 259 -39.11 3.22 6.00
C GLU A 259 -37.88 4.13 6.17
N GLU A 260 -38.03 5.11 7.07
CA GLU A 260 -37.10 6.21 7.33
C GLU A 260 -35.87 5.74 8.12
N ILE A 261 -34.67 6.16 7.68
CA ILE A 261 -33.40 5.80 8.33
C ILE A 261 -32.98 6.91 9.31
N PHE A 262 -33.01 6.62 10.61
CA PHE A 262 -32.39 7.44 11.66
C PHE A 262 -31.12 6.74 12.20
N GLY A 263 -29.95 7.09 11.68
CA GLY A 263 -28.66 6.50 12.08
C GLY A 263 -27.63 6.42 10.93
N PRO A 264 -26.39 5.97 11.20
CA PRO A 264 -25.21 6.24 10.37
C PRO A 264 -25.45 5.96 8.88
N ILE A 265 -25.48 7.05 8.11
CA ILE A 265 -26.21 7.13 6.85
C ILE A 265 -25.68 6.13 5.82
N LEU A 266 -26.54 5.21 5.37
CA LEU A 266 -26.29 4.33 4.24
C LEU A 266 -27.37 4.59 3.17
N PRO A 267 -27.10 5.47 2.18
CA PRO A 267 -28.07 5.79 1.16
C PRO A 267 -28.42 4.57 0.31
N ILE A 268 -29.71 4.39 0.02
CA ILE A 268 -30.20 3.41 -0.94
C ILE A 268 -30.63 4.16 -2.20
N ILE A 269 -30.04 3.80 -3.33
CA ILE A 269 -30.31 4.41 -4.62
C ILE A 269 -30.93 3.35 -5.52
N ILE A 270 -32.12 3.65 -6.03
CA ILE A 270 -32.86 2.75 -6.91
C ILE A 270 -32.32 2.83 -8.33
N VAL A 271 -32.08 1.66 -8.94
CA VAL A 271 -31.64 1.49 -10.33
C VAL A 271 -32.43 0.37 -11.00
N ASN A 272 -32.69 0.48 -12.30
CA ASN A 272 -33.41 -0.51 -13.09
C ASN A 272 -32.47 -1.62 -13.59
N GLY A 273 -31.95 -2.40 -12.63
CA GLY A 273 -31.09 -3.54 -12.87
C GLY A 273 -29.62 -3.20 -13.14
N LEU A 274 -28.86 -4.23 -13.52
CA LEU A 274 -27.39 -4.18 -13.54
C LEU A 274 -26.81 -3.15 -14.52
N LYS A 275 -27.43 -2.95 -15.68
CA LYS A 275 -26.91 -2.02 -16.70
C LYS A 275 -26.90 -0.57 -16.20
N GLU A 276 -27.99 -0.15 -15.57
CA GLU A 276 -28.09 1.19 -14.98
C GLU A 276 -27.13 1.33 -13.79
N ALA A 277 -26.97 0.29 -12.96
CA ALA A 277 -25.98 0.30 -11.89
C ALA A 277 -24.55 0.49 -12.42
N ILE A 278 -24.17 -0.20 -13.50
CA ILE A 278 -22.86 -0.05 -14.14
C ILE A 278 -22.68 1.37 -14.67
N GLN A 279 -23.67 1.92 -15.36
CA GLN A 279 -23.63 3.30 -15.84
C GLN A 279 -23.46 4.29 -14.70
N PHE A 280 -24.27 4.16 -13.64
CA PHE A 280 -24.21 5.01 -12.45
C PHE A 280 -22.81 5.02 -11.81
N ILE A 281 -22.15 3.86 -11.75
CA ILE A 281 -20.80 3.74 -11.20
C ILE A 281 -19.77 4.38 -12.14
N ASN A 282 -19.87 4.14 -13.45
CA ASN A 282 -18.91 4.61 -14.44
C ASN A 282 -18.96 6.14 -14.68
N GLU A 283 -20.07 6.80 -14.38
CA GLU A 283 -20.22 8.26 -14.44
C GLU A 283 -19.54 8.99 -13.25
N ARG A 284 -18.92 8.24 -12.33
CA ARG A 284 -18.30 8.77 -11.11
C ARG A 284 -16.82 8.42 -11.05
N GLU A 285 -16.15 9.09 -10.13
CA GLU A 285 -14.76 8.77 -9.81
C GLU A 285 -14.60 7.32 -9.36
N LYS A 286 -13.53 6.68 -9.83
CA LYS A 286 -13.26 5.28 -9.53
C LYS A 286 -13.12 5.10 -8.00
N PRO A 287 -13.90 4.20 -7.39
CA PRO A 287 -13.84 3.95 -5.96
C PRO A 287 -12.63 3.07 -5.61
N LEU A 288 -12.31 2.98 -4.31
CA LEU A 288 -11.30 2.05 -3.82
C LEU A 288 -11.81 0.59 -3.83
N ALA A 289 -13.09 0.39 -3.52
CA ALA A 289 -13.75 -0.90 -3.49
C ALA A 289 -15.10 -0.87 -4.21
N LEU A 290 -15.53 -2.03 -4.71
CA LEU A 290 -16.84 -2.27 -5.31
C LEU A 290 -17.39 -3.60 -4.76
N TYR A 291 -18.65 -3.58 -4.33
CA TYR A 291 -19.31 -4.74 -3.76
C TYR A 291 -20.50 -5.19 -4.61
N ILE A 292 -20.60 -6.51 -4.84
CA ILE A 292 -21.70 -7.12 -5.59
C ILE A 292 -22.25 -8.31 -4.79
N PHE A 293 -23.56 -8.26 -4.50
CA PHE A 293 -24.32 -9.33 -3.89
C PHE A 293 -25.30 -9.91 -4.91
N SER A 294 -25.04 -11.12 -5.41
CA SER A 294 -25.91 -11.88 -6.34
C SER A 294 -25.88 -13.38 -6.02
N SER A 295 -26.81 -14.17 -6.57
CA SER A 295 -26.89 -15.63 -6.39
C SER A 295 -25.68 -16.37 -6.97
N MET A 296 -25.09 -15.89 -8.05
CA MET A 296 -23.95 -16.52 -8.72
C MET A 296 -22.60 -16.05 -8.16
N ILE A 297 -22.55 -14.84 -7.59
CA ILE A 297 -21.32 -14.16 -7.19
C ILE A 297 -21.60 -13.36 -5.92
N CYS A 298 -20.97 -13.76 -4.81
CA CYS A 298 -20.76 -12.88 -3.67
C CYS A 298 -19.30 -12.41 -3.73
N LEU A 299 -19.02 -11.44 -4.60
CA LEU A 299 -17.70 -10.82 -4.69
C LEU A 299 -17.65 -9.69 -3.68
N LEU A 300 -17.19 -10.02 -2.47
CA LEU A 300 -16.48 -9.07 -1.64
C LEU A 300 -15.10 -8.94 -2.27
N VAL A 301 -14.86 -7.88 -3.07
CA VAL A 301 -13.48 -7.43 -3.27
C VAL A 301 -12.99 -7.02 -1.87
N GLY A 302 -12.26 -7.91 -1.19
CA GLY A 302 -11.55 -7.58 0.04
C GLY A 302 -11.64 -8.52 1.25
N LEU A 303 -12.39 -9.64 1.29
CA LEU A 303 -12.58 -10.36 2.58
C LEU A 303 -12.62 -11.90 2.58
N LYS A 304 -12.03 -12.60 1.59
CA LYS A 304 -11.85 -14.08 1.73
C LYS A 304 -10.47 -14.52 2.20
N ASN A 305 -9.47 -13.65 2.15
CA ASN A 305 -8.21 -13.75 2.87
C ASN A 305 -7.77 -12.31 3.10
N ILE A 306 -7.34 -11.97 4.31
CA ILE A 306 -6.77 -10.65 4.64
C ILE A 306 -5.56 -10.30 3.73
N ASP A 307 -5.00 -11.30 3.02
CA ASP A 307 -3.91 -11.16 2.05
C ASP A 307 -4.35 -10.79 0.61
N LEU A 308 -5.65 -10.67 0.31
CA LEU A 308 -6.14 -10.32 -1.03
C LEU A 308 -6.99 -9.03 -1.06
N LEU A 309 -6.59 -8.04 -0.26
CA LEU A 309 -6.89 -6.63 -0.56
C LEU A 309 -6.08 -6.21 -1.78
N CYS A 310 -6.46 -6.69 -2.96
CA CYS A 310 -6.08 -6.04 -4.20
C CYS A 310 -6.91 -4.75 -4.25
N ASN A 311 -6.49 -3.73 -3.50
CA ASN A 311 -7.08 -2.41 -3.58
C ASN A 311 -7.04 -2.02 -5.06
N CYS A 312 -8.20 -1.79 -5.67
CA CYS A 312 -8.30 -1.31 -7.05
C CYS A 312 -7.98 0.19 -7.08
N ILE A 313 -6.76 0.52 -6.65
CA ILE A 313 -6.25 1.88 -6.55
C ILE A 313 -6.02 2.39 -7.95
N THR A 314 -6.92 3.24 -8.43
CA THR A 314 -6.83 3.80 -9.78
C THR A 314 -7.58 5.11 -9.83
N GLY A 315 -7.00 6.11 -10.51
CA GLY A 315 -7.61 7.43 -10.60
C GLY A 315 -7.65 8.11 -9.24
N ASN A 316 -8.81 8.66 -8.86
CA ASN A 316 -8.94 9.42 -7.61
C ASN A 316 -8.93 8.57 -6.32
N SER A 317 -9.07 7.24 -6.41
CA SER A 317 -8.83 6.33 -5.28
C SER A 317 -7.34 6.09 -5.02
N GLY A 318 -6.47 6.54 -5.92
CA GLY A 318 -5.03 6.63 -5.70
C GLY A 318 -4.16 6.05 -6.81
N THR A 319 -2.89 5.80 -6.48
CA THR A 319 -1.92 5.11 -7.35
C THR A 319 -0.93 4.27 -6.55
N GLY A 320 -0.46 3.17 -7.14
CA GLY A 320 0.40 2.18 -6.49
C GLY A 320 -0.40 1.05 -5.83
N ARG A 321 0.29 0.18 -5.11
CA ARG A 321 -0.30 -0.93 -4.35
C ARG A 321 0.68 -1.43 -3.30
N TYR A 322 0.16 -2.05 -2.24
CA TYR A 322 0.95 -2.71 -1.21
C TYR A 322 0.19 -3.93 -0.66
N HIS A 323 0.68 -4.49 0.45
CA HIS A 323 0.42 -5.81 1.03
C HIS A 323 1.36 -6.92 0.53
N GLY A 324 1.92 -7.66 1.48
CA GLY A 324 2.87 -8.76 1.29
C GLY A 324 3.99 -8.43 0.32
N LYS A 325 4.11 -9.28 -0.71
CA LYS A 325 5.12 -9.14 -1.77
C LYS A 325 4.98 -7.82 -2.53
N TYR A 326 3.77 -7.28 -2.68
CA TYR A 326 3.56 -6.02 -3.39
C TYR A 326 4.15 -4.84 -2.61
N SER A 327 4.08 -4.85 -1.27
CA SER A 327 4.80 -3.86 -0.45
C SER A 327 6.30 -3.89 -0.71
N PHE A 328 6.88 -5.10 -0.75
CA PHE A 328 8.31 -5.30 -1.01
C PHE A 328 8.70 -4.79 -2.41
N ASP A 329 7.94 -5.17 -3.44
CA ASP A 329 8.21 -4.77 -4.83
C ASP A 329 8.01 -3.25 -5.03
N GLN A 330 6.94 -2.67 -4.47
CA GLN A 330 6.63 -1.25 -4.60
C GLN A 330 7.71 -0.35 -3.96
N LEU A 331 8.35 -0.84 -2.89
CA LEU A 331 9.40 -0.13 -2.16
C LEU A 331 10.80 -0.63 -2.52
N SER A 332 10.95 -1.32 -3.65
CA SER A 332 12.23 -1.74 -4.23
C SER A 332 12.36 -1.24 -5.66
N HIS A 333 13.58 -0.89 -6.07
CA HIS A 333 13.90 -0.78 -7.48
C HIS A 333 14.13 -2.19 -8.04
N LEU A 334 13.32 -2.60 -9.03
CA LEU A 334 13.47 -3.86 -9.74
C LEU A 334 14.46 -3.69 -10.90
N ARG A 335 15.76 -3.73 -10.60
CA ARG A 335 16.83 -3.49 -11.58
C ARG A 335 16.97 -4.65 -12.56
N SER A 336 16.73 -4.40 -13.83
CA SER A 336 17.04 -5.35 -14.91
C SER A 336 18.55 -5.47 -15.11
N CYS A 337 19.06 -6.70 -15.11
CA CYS A 337 20.47 -7.04 -15.30
C CYS A 337 20.62 -7.92 -16.54
N LEU A 338 21.53 -7.53 -17.44
CA LEU A 338 21.99 -8.33 -18.58
C LEU A 338 23.50 -8.51 -18.45
N ILE A 339 23.95 -9.73 -18.18
CA ILE A 339 25.38 -10.06 -18.08
C ILE A 339 25.79 -10.74 -19.38
N LYS A 340 26.59 -10.03 -20.18
CA LYS A 340 27.16 -10.54 -21.43
C LYS A 340 28.54 -11.12 -21.20
N LYS A 341 28.86 -12.19 -21.93
CA LYS A 341 30.21 -12.77 -21.99
C LYS A 341 30.98 -12.15 -23.15
N LEU A 342 32.32 -12.07 -23.04
CA LEU A 342 33.21 -11.59 -24.10
C LEU A 342 33.49 -12.68 -25.16
N ASN A 343 32.46 -13.40 -25.58
CA ASN A 343 32.53 -14.45 -26.59
C ASN A 343 31.52 -14.17 -27.72
N MET A 344 31.61 -14.92 -28.82
CA MET A 344 30.71 -14.79 -29.98
C MET A 344 30.65 -13.37 -30.59
N GLU A 345 31.75 -12.61 -30.50
CA GLU A 345 31.82 -11.23 -31.01
C GLU A 345 31.54 -11.14 -32.52
N GLY A 346 31.82 -12.21 -33.27
CA GLY A 346 31.45 -12.31 -34.68
C GLY A 346 29.94 -12.15 -34.95
N VAL A 347 29.06 -12.59 -34.03
CA VAL A 347 27.60 -12.42 -34.15
C VAL A 347 27.20 -10.94 -34.08
N ASN A 348 28.02 -10.11 -33.43
CA ASN A 348 27.78 -8.68 -33.33
C ASN A 348 28.15 -7.89 -34.61
N GLN A 349 28.79 -8.50 -35.61
CA GLN A 349 29.18 -7.80 -36.85
C GLN A 349 27.99 -7.17 -37.59
N MET A 350 26.80 -7.76 -37.46
CA MET A 350 25.56 -7.24 -38.04
C MET A 350 25.11 -5.89 -37.46
N ARG A 351 25.40 -5.62 -36.17
CA ARG A 351 25.11 -4.33 -35.53
C ARG A 351 26.24 -3.31 -35.68
N TYR A 352 27.42 -3.74 -36.11
CA TYR A 352 28.57 -2.84 -36.27
C TYR A 352 28.57 -2.14 -37.64
N PRO A 353 28.96 -0.84 -37.69
CA PRO A 353 29.22 -0.16 -38.94
C PRO A 353 30.34 -0.81 -39.77
N PRO A 354 30.35 -0.64 -41.11
CA PRO A 354 29.35 0.06 -41.90
C PRO A 354 28.08 -0.78 -42.09
N HIS A 355 26.92 -0.12 -42.18
CA HIS A 355 25.65 -0.78 -42.50
C HIS A 355 25.53 -0.90 -44.03
N THR A 356 25.47 -2.14 -44.54
CA THR A 356 25.37 -2.45 -45.96
C THR A 356 24.06 -3.16 -46.28
N THR A 357 23.63 -3.14 -47.54
CA THR A 357 22.42 -3.82 -48.00
C THR A 357 22.48 -5.34 -47.75
N GLU A 358 23.67 -5.95 -47.85
CA GLU A 358 23.90 -7.36 -47.53
C GLU A 358 23.61 -7.72 -46.06
N LYS A 359 23.97 -6.83 -45.11
CA LYS A 359 23.62 -7.00 -43.68
C LYS A 359 22.10 -6.90 -43.43
N THR A 360 21.36 -6.27 -44.34
CA THR A 360 19.90 -6.03 -44.22
C THR A 360 19.07 -7.12 -44.91
N LEU A 361 19.53 -7.66 -46.04
CA LEU A 361 18.81 -8.66 -46.86
C LEU A 361 18.83 -10.08 -46.28
N GLN A 362 19.82 -10.44 -45.46
CA GLN A 362 19.88 -11.76 -44.79
C GLN A 362 18.69 -12.04 -43.85
N HIS A 363 17.82 -11.05 -43.60
CA HIS A 363 16.69 -11.15 -42.66
C HIS A 363 15.29 -11.02 -43.27
N MET A 364 15.13 -10.63 -44.54
CA MET A 364 13.81 -10.66 -45.21
C MET A 364 13.50 -12.02 -45.86
N ALA A 365 14.49 -12.91 -45.96
CA ALA A 365 14.33 -14.26 -46.46
C ALA A 365 14.51 -15.28 -45.32
N LYS A 366 13.56 -15.32 -44.38
CA LYS A 366 13.26 -16.48 -43.54
C LYS A 366 11.89 -16.35 -42.88
#